data_AF-A0A662PJT0-F1
#
_entry.id   AF-A0A662PJT0-F1
#
_cell.length_a   1.000
_cell.length_b   1.000
_cell.length_c   1.000
_cell.angle_alpha   90.00
_cell.angle_beta   90.00
_cell.angle_gamma   90.00
#
_symmetry.space_group_name_H-M   'P 1'
#
loop_
_entity.id
_entity.type
_entity.pdbx_description
1 polymer ?
#
loop_
_entity_poly.entity_id
_entity_poly.type
_entity_poly.pdbx_seq_one_letter_code
_entity_poly.pdbx_strand_id
1 'polypeptide(L)'
;MIEEIGRIAVKVAGREAGRKCVIVDVLDKNFVLVTGPRELTGVRRRKANVAHLAFTPHKIEIQRNASDEEVMKALEKAGLIEYMKQKTKVEPKAIVS
;
A
#
# COMPACT_ATOMS: atom_id res chain seq x y z
N MET A 1 15.91 5.65 -0.76
CA MET A 1 15.05 6.07 0.37
C MET A 1 13.61 6.10 -0.16
N ILE A 2 12.94 4.93 -0.19
CA ILE A 2 11.72 4.71 -1.01
C ILE A 2 10.51 4.36 -0.11
N GLU A 3 10.72 4.18 1.19
CA GLU A 3 9.73 3.62 2.11
C GLU A 3 9.23 4.70 3.06
N GLU A 4 8.37 5.57 2.56
CA GLU A 4 7.71 6.59 3.36
C GLU A 4 6.28 6.20 3.69
N ILE A 5 5.84 6.63 4.86
CA ILE A 5 4.46 6.51 5.32
C ILE A 5 3.54 7.17 4.28
N GLY A 6 2.43 6.50 3.98
CA GLY A 6 1.46 6.93 2.97
C GLY A 6 1.84 6.56 1.54
N ARG A 7 2.95 5.87 1.30
CA ARG A 7 3.24 5.36 -0.05
C ARG A 7 2.32 4.20 -0.39
N ILE A 8 1.83 4.18 -1.64
CA ILE A 8 1.03 3.08 -2.15
C ILE A 8 1.96 1.97 -2.67
N ALA A 9 1.63 0.74 -2.34
CA ALA A 9 2.33 -0.46 -2.77
C ALA A 9 1.35 -1.49 -3.31
N VAL A 10 1.82 -2.34 -4.21
CA VAL A 10 1.07 -3.48 -4.75
C VAL A 10 1.73 -4.76 -4.26
N LYS A 11 0.95 -5.70 -3.74
CA LYS A 11 1.47 -7.03 -3.46
C LYS A 11 1.74 -7.74 -4.78
N VAL A 12 3.00 -8.12 -5.00
CA VAL A 12 3.37 -8.88 -6.21
C VAL A 12 3.18 -10.39 -6.03
N ALA A 13 3.18 -10.87 -4.79
CA ALA A 13 3.14 -12.30 -4.48
C ALA A 13 2.10 -12.66 -3.38
N GLY A 14 1.60 -13.90 -3.44
CA GLY A 14 0.70 -14.49 -2.44
C GLY A 14 -0.79 -14.45 -2.81
N ARG A 15 -1.66 -14.83 -1.87
CA ARG A 15 -3.14 -14.88 -2.05
C ARG A 15 -3.77 -13.52 -2.37
N GLU A 16 -3.05 -12.44 -2.08
CA GLU A 16 -3.46 -11.05 -2.32
C GLU A 16 -2.62 -10.39 -3.43
N ALA A 17 -1.92 -11.17 -4.26
CA ALA A 17 -1.19 -10.64 -5.39
C ALA A 17 -2.11 -9.82 -6.32
N GLY A 18 -1.60 -8.68 -6.80
CA GLY A 18 -2.34 -7.73 -7.62
C GLY A 18 -3.25 -6.78 -6.83
N ARG A 19 -3.31 -6.90 -5.50
CA ARG A 19 -4.03 -5.95 -4.64
C ARG A 19 -3.11 -4.83 -4.17
N LYS A 20 -3.68 -3.64 -4.12
CA LYS A 20 -3.02 -2.42 -3.66
C LYS A 20 -3.20 -2.27 -2.16
N CYS A 21 -2.21 -1.67 -1.52
CA CYS A 21 -2.20 -1.36 -0.10
C CYS A 21 -1.40 -0.09 0.15
N VAL A 22 -1.60 0.53 1.31
CA VAL A 22 -0.92 1.73 1.74
C VAL A 22 -0.01 1.38 2.91
N ILE A 23 1.20 1.92 2.94
CA ILE A 23 2.11 1.79 4.09
C ILE A 23 1.66 2.77 5.18
N VAL A 24 1.30 2.27 6.35
CA VAL A 24 0.90 3.09 7.51
C VAL A 24 2.01 3.26 8.53
N ASP A 25 2.93 2.29 8.59
CA ASP A 25 4.08 2.36 9.48
C ASP A 25 5.26 1.58 8.89
N VAL A 26 6.47 2.01 9.21
CA VAL A 26 7.71 1.31 8.84
C VAL A 26 8.26 0.72 10.13
N LEU A 27 8.26 -0.61 10.22
CA LEU A 27 8.68 -1.32 11.43
C LEU A 27 10.20 -1.52 11.43
N ASP A 28 10.74 -1.94 10.29
CA ASP A 28 12.14 -2.30 10.10
C ASP A 28 12.56 -1.98 8.65
N LYS A 29 13.85 -2.11 8.33
CA LYS A 29 14.39 -1.96 6.97
C LYS A 29 13.78 -2.92 5.92
N ASN A 30 13.20 -4.03 6.37
CA ASN A 30 12.61 -5.05 5.50
C ASN A 30 11.11 -5.25 5.74
N PHE A 31 10.54 -4.62 6.77
CA PHE A 31 9.16 -4.86 7.13
C PHE A 31 8.40 -3.56 7.34
N VAL A 32 7.25 -3.52 6.69
CA VAL A 32 6.32 -2.40 6.77
C VAL A 32 4.96 -2.89 7.24
N LEU A 33 4.26 -2.04 7.97
CA LEU A 33 2.85 -2.22 8.28
C LEU A 33 2.05 -1.64 7.12
N VAL A 34 1.31 -2.51 6.44
CA VAL A 34 0.42 -2.09 5.36
C VAL A 34 -1.02 -2.18 5.81
N THR A 35 -1.85 -1.28 5.33
CA THR A 35 -3.30 -1.36 5.44
C THR A 35 -3.95 -1.18 4.08
N GLY A 36 -5.11 -1.80 3.91
CA GLY A 36 -6.02 -1.53 2.80
C GLY A 36 -7.42 -1.54 3.38
N PRO A 37 -8.21 -0.46 3.24
CA PRO A 37 -9.57 -0.48 3.73
C PRO A 37 -10.28 -1.70 3.15
N ARG A 38 -10.86 -2.50 4.04
CA ARG A 38 -11.35 -3.83 3.71
C ARG A 38 -12.46 -3.79 2.66
N GLU A 39 -13.20 -2.70 2.66
CA GLU A 39 -14.24 -2.34 1.68
C GLU A 39 -13.69 -2.01 0.29
N LEU A 40 -12.43 -1.54 0.20
CA LEU A 40 -11.81 -1.13 -1.06
C LEU A 40 -10.99 -2.23 -1.72
N THR A 41 -10.07 -2.81 -0.97
CA THR A 41 -9.09 -3.78 -1.49
C THR A 41 -9.19 -5.15 -0.82
N GLY A 42 -9.87 -5.23 0.32
CA GLY A 42 -9.93 -6.45 1.12
C GLY A 42 -8.57 -6.87 1.72
N VAL A 43 -7.58 -5.97 1.73
CA VAL A 43 -6.25 -6.22 2.31
C VAL A 43 -6.26 -5.85 3.78
N ARG A 44 -6.32 -6.85 4.67
CA ARG A 44 -6.27 -6.56 6.11
C ARG A 44 -4.95 -5.93 6.52
N ARG A 45 -5.01 -5.03 7.51
CA ARG A 45 -3.86 -4.47 8.21
C ARG A 45 -2.95 -5.60 8.69
N ARG A 46 -1.72 -5.65 8.17
CA ARG A 46 -0.75 -6.70 8.49
C ARG A 46 0.68 -6.24 8.25
N LYS A 47 1.63 -6.89 8.91
CA LYS A 47 3.05 -6.78 8.59
C LYS A 47 3.32 -7.45 7.24
N ALA A 48 3.99 -6.74 6.34
CA ALA A 48 4.39 -7.24 5.03
C ALA A 48 5.88 -7.01 4.82
N ASN A 49 6.53 -7.93 4.11
CA ASN A 49 7.91 -7.79 3.71
C ASN A 49 7.99 -6.89 2.47
N VAL A 50 8.86 -5.89 2.54
CA VAL A 50 9.17 -4.91 1.51
C VAL A 50 9.58 -5.58 0.19
N ALA A 51 10.31 -6.69 0.26
CA ALA A 51 10.74 -7.45 -0.92
C ALA A 51 9.57 -7.99 -1.76
N HIS A 52 8.38 -8.13 -1.18
CA HIS A 52 7.18 -8.66 -1.84
C HIS A 52 6.18 -7.55 -2.21
N LEU A 53 6.60 -6.29 -2.09
CA LEU A 53 5.81 -5.12 -2.39
C LEU A 53 6.43 -4.37 -3.56
N ALA A 54 5.62 -4.07 -4.58
CA ALA A 54 5.99 -3.15 -5.64
C ALA A 54 5.48 -1.75 -5.27
N PHE A 55 6.40 -0.84 -4.96
CA PHE A 55 6.04 0.54 -4.68
C PHE A 55 5.58 1.25 -5.94
N THR A 56 4.51 2.05 -5.82
CA THR A 56 4.04 2.92 -6.90
C THR A 56 4.62 4.33 -6.70
N PRO A 57 4.59 5.19 -7.73
CA PRO A 57 4.94 6.60 -7.60
C PRO A 57 3.88 7.42 -6.85
N HIS A 58 2.73 6.83 -6.52
CA HIS A 58 1.67 7.51 -5.80
C HIS A 58 1.91 7.49 -4.28
N LYS A 59 1.73 8.65 -3.66
CA LYS A 59 1.83 8.86 -2.22
C LYS A 59 0.58 9.60 -1.77
N ILE A 60 0.09 9.22 -0.59
CA ILE A 60 -0.92 9.96 0.15
C ILE A 60 -0.28 10.51 1.43
N GLU A 61 -0.77 11.65 1.91
CA GLU A 61 -0.36 12.20 3.19
C GLU A 61 -1.22 11.62 4.30
N ILE A 62 -0.60 10.80 5.15
CA ILE A 62 -1.21 10.22 6.35
C ILE A 62 -0.24 10.29 7.52
N GLN A 63 -0.79 10.29 8.73
CA GLN A 63 0.03 10.19 9.93
C GLN A 63 0.56 8.77 10.11
N ARG A 64 1.67 8.67 10.85
CA ARG A 64 2.22 7.38 11.27
C ARG A 64 1.16 6.63 12.07
N ASN A 65 0.98 5.35 11.73
CA ASN A 65 0.02 4.47 12.40
C ASN A 65 -1.46 4.87 12.21
N ALA A 66 -1.77 5.62 11.15
CA ALA A 66 -3.12 6.07 10.80
C ALA A 66 -4.18 4.95 10.89
N SER A 67 -5.38 5.33 11.31
CA SER A 67 -6.53 4.43 11.38
C SER A 67 -7.15 4.19 10.00
N ASP A 68 -7.92 3.12 9.85
CA ASP A 68 -8.58 2.79 8.58
C ASP A 68 -9.47 3.93 8.05
N GLU A 69 -10.11 4.70 8.94
CA GLU A 69 -10.88 5.90 8.60
C GLU A 69 -10.02 7.04 8.02
N GLU A 70 -8.86 7.31 8.63
CA GLU A 70 -7.94 8.35 8.14
C GLU A 70 -7.37 7.97 6.78
N VAL A 71 -7.01 6.70 6.61
CA VAL A 71 -6.53 6.19 5.33
C VAL A 71 -7.62 6.27 4.28
N MET A 72 -8.88 5.98 4.62
CA MET A 72 -10.01 6.15 3.71
C MET A 72 -10.17 7.63 3.30
N LYS A 73 -10.17 8.56 4.26
CA LYS A 73 -10.25 10.00 3.99
C LYS A 73 -9.08 10.51 3.14
N ALA A 74 -7.86 10.03 3.39
CA ALA A 74 -6.69 10.41 2.61
C ALA A 74 -6.74 9.86 1.18
N LEU A 75 -7.25 8.63 1.00
CA LEU A 75 -7.50 8.06 -0.33
C LEU A 75 -8.60 8.80 -1.08
N GLU A 76 -9.66 9.25 -0.38
CA GLU A 76 -10.72 10.10 -0.92
C GLU A 76 -10.17 11.45 -1.37
N LYS A 77 -9.42 12.14 -0.51
CA LYS A 77 -8.78 13.42 -0.83
C LYS A 77 -7.82 13.32 -2.01
N ALA A 78 -7.10 12.20 -2.12
CA ALA A 78 -6.18 11.96 -3.23
C ALA A 78 -6.89 11.48 -4.51
N GLY A 79 -8.20 11.19 -4.47
CA GLY A 79 -8.93 10.65 -5.61
C GLY A 79 -8.46 9.26 -6.06
N LEU A 80 -7.75 8.52 -5.19
CA LEU A 80 -7.11 7.25 -5.52
C LEU A 80 -8.00 6.04 -5.19
N ILE A 81 -9.26 6.26 -4.82
CA ILE A 81 -10.23 5.21 -4.46
C ILE A 81 -10.43 4.24 -5.63
N GLU A 82 -10.71 4.76 -6.83
CA GLU A 82 -10.89 3.93 -8.03
C GLU A 82 -9.60 3.20 -8.40
N TYR A 83 -8.45 3.88 -8.27
CA TYR A 83 -7.16 3.27 -8.47
C TYR A 83 -6.95 2.09 -7.52
N MET A 84 -7.36 2.21 -6.25
CA MET A 84 -7.20 1.17 -5.25
C MET A 84 -8.20 0.01 -5.43
N LYS A 85 -9.42 0.28 -5.92
CA LYS A 85 -10.40 -0.76 -6.32
C LYS A 85 -9.96 -1.58 -7.53
N GLN A 86 -9.24 -0.97 -8.47
CA GLN A 86 -8.74 -1.70 -9.64
C GLN A 86 -7.65 -2.69 -9.24
N LYS A 87 -7.91 -3.98 -9.49
CA LYS A 87 -6.89 -5.04 -9.46
C LYS A 87 -5.94 -4.81 -10.63
N THR A 88 -4.68 -4.52 -10.31
CA THR A 88 -3.62 -4.45 -11.33
C THR A 88 -3.10 -5.85 -11.58
N LYS A 89 -3.03 -6.26 -12.86
CA LYS A 89 -2.19 -7.39 -13.28
C LYS A 89 -0.74 -6.98 -13.01
N VAL A 90 -0.17 -7.50 -11.94
CA VAL A 90 1.22 -7.22 -11.55
C VAL A 90 2.15 -7.96 -12.51
N GLU A 91 2.70 -7.25 -13.48
CA GLU A 91 4.01 -7.60 -14.03
C GLU A 91 5.07 -7.11 -13.04
N PRO A 92 5.99 -7.97 -12.57
CA PRO A 92 7.01 -7.59 -11.60
C PRO A 92 8.03 -6.70 -12.30
N LYS A 93 7.77 -5.39 -12.40
CA LYS A 93 8.82 -4.46 -12.79
C LYS A 93 9.63 -4.15 -11.54
N ALA A 94 10.70 -4.92 -11.37
CA ALA A 94 11.77 -4.65 -10.44
C ALA A 94 12.15 -3.17 -10.55
N ILE A 95 12.10 -2.46 -9.42
CA ILE A 95 12.65 -1.12 -9.36
C ILE A 95 14.16 -1.30 -9.41
N VAL A 96 14.73 -1.10 -10.59
CA VAL A 96 16.16 -0.85 -10.78
C VAL A 96 16.36 0.64 -10.60
N SER A 97 17.04 1.05 -9.53
CA SER A 97 17.73 2.34 -9.38
C SER A 97 18.74 2.21 -8.27
#